data_AF-A0A8J6LP48-F1
#
_entry.id   AF-A0A8J6LP48-F1
#
_cell.length_a   1.000
_cell.length_b   1.000
_cell.length_c   1.000
_cell.angle_alpha   90.00
_cell.angle_beta   90.00
_cell.angle_gamma   90.00
#
_symmetry.space_group_name_H-M   'P 1'
#
loop_
_entity.id
_entity.type
_entity.pdbx_description
1 polymer ?
#
loop_
_entity_poly.entity_id
_entity_poly.type
_entity_poly.pdbx_seq_one_letter_code
_entity_poly.pdbx_strand_id
1 'polypeptide(L)'
;GAVEVNLISEARNKGTKWFVNTIVPHTHSDLYSYSSWDFSNDPEKLKANLDYLKAQAPASAIFGKEHVMLGEYGAPQLREDVRTADRQREITRKVTRAAVEWGARYVVYWQVFDNELKDDGKYTGFWIRDNNGKRTPVWNLFRDMFTTNKFPAS
;
A
#
# COMPACT_ATOMS: atom_id res chain seq x y z
N GLY A 1 17.23 -8.28 2.93
CA GLY A 1 16.62 -6.92 2.97
C GLY A 1 15.51 -6.80 1.94
N ALA A 2 14.79 -5.67 1.92
CA ALA A 2 13.73 -5.40 0.95
C ALA A 2 14.18 -4.32 -0.04
N VAL A 3 13.93 -4.52 -1.34
CA VAL A 3 14.03 -3.46 -2.35
C VAL A 3 12.66 -2.82 -2.50
N GLU A 4 12.61 -1.51 -2.36
CA GLU A 4 11.38 -0.74 -2.49
C GLU A 4 11.31 -0.04 -3.85
N VAL A 5 10.13 -0.09 -4.46
CA VAL A 5 9.82 0.55 -5.75
C VAL A 5 8.51 1.32 -5.68
N ASN A 6 8.41 2.34 -6.51
CA ASN A 6 7.20 3.13 -6.74
C ASN A 6 6.96 3.30 -8.25
N LEU A 7 5.88 3.98 -8.62
CA LEU A 7 5.59 4.36 -10.03
C LEU A 7 5.50 3.16 -11.00
N ILE A 8 5.06 2.00 -10.50
CA ILE A 8 4.93 0.78 -11.32
C ILE A 8 3.93 0.98 -12.45
N SER A 9 2.88 1.77 -12.22
CA SER A 9 1.86 2.06 -13.24
C SER A 9 2.47 2.74 -14.47
N GLU A 10 3.46 3.61 -14.26
CA GLU A 10 4.16 4.32 -15.33
C GLU A 10 5.02 3.36 -16.18
N ALA A 11 5.76 2.47 -15.52
CA ALA A 11 6.57 1.45 -16.16
C ALA A 11 5.71 0.49 -16.99
N ARG A 12 4.63 -0.03 -16.38
CA ARG A 12 3.73 -1.00 -17.00
C ARG A 12 2.93 -0.41 -18.16
N ASN A 13 2.36 0.77 -17.99
CA ASN A 13 1.41 1.32 -18.96
C ASN A 13 2.09 2.07 -20.12
N LYS A 14 3.23 2.71 -19.87
CA LYS A 14 3.92 3.54 -20.87
C LYS A 14 5.18 2.89 -21.44
N GLY A 15 5.58 1.72 -20.92
CA GLY A 15 6.83 1.06 -21.32
C GLY A 15 8.08 1.88 -20.99
N THR A 16 7.96 2.84 -20.07
CA THR A 16 9.06 3.72 -19.68
C THR A 16 10.07 2.94 -18.83
N LYS A 17 11.35 3.32 -18.94
CA LYS A 17 12.42 2.73 -18.14
C LYS A 17 12.32 3.26 -16.71
N TRP A 18 12.07 2.35 -15.77
CA TRP A 18 11.97 2.62 -14.34
C TRP A 18 12.76 1.59 -13.56
N PHE A 19 13.09 1.91 -12.31
CA PHE A 19 13.83 1.02 -11.43
C PHE A 19 13.23 -0.40 -11.39
N VAL A 20 11.90 -0.53 -11.39
CA VAL A 20 11.18 -1.81 -11.39
C VAL A 20 11.49 -2.71 -12.60
N ASN A 21 11.81 -2.16 -13.77
CA ASN A 21 12.07 -2.96 -14.99
C ASN A 21 13.51 -2.86 -15.51
N THR A 22 14.33 -1.97 -14.94
CA THR A 22 15.75 -1.85 -15.30
C THR A 22 16.72 -2.35 -14.24
N ILE A 23 16.36 -2.28 -12.95
CA ILE A 23 17.27 -2.63 -11.85
C ILE A 23 16.78 -3.85 -11.08
N VAL A 24 15.49 -3.90 -10.71
CA VAL A 24 14.91 -5.03 -9.95
C VAL A 24 15.27 -6.41 -10.52
N PRO A 25 15.23 -6.66 -11.85
CA PRO A 25 15.62 -7.95 -12.43
C PRO A 25 17.07 -8.40 -12.15
N HIS A 26 17.93 -7.47 -11.74
CA HIS A 26 19.35 -7.70 -11.43
C HIS A 26 19.64 -7.65 -9.93
N THR A 27 18.61 -7.53 -9.09
CA THR A 27 18.74 -7.59 -7.63
C THR A 27 18.40 -8.98 -7.11
N HIS A 28 18.87 -9.30 -5.90
CA HIS A 28 18.62 -10.59 -5.23
C HIS A 28 18.15 -10.36 -3.80
N SER A 29 17.13 -9.52 -3.65
CA SER A 29 16.56 -9.18 -2.35
C SER A 29 15.64 -10.28 -1.83
N ASP A 30 15.47 -10.34 -0.51
CA ASP A 30 14.55 -11.30 0.10
C ASP A 30 13.10 -10.91 -0.20
N LEU A 31 12.82 -9.61 -0.21
CA LEU A 31 11.50 -9.03 -0.44
C LEU A 31 11.56 -7.91 -1.48
N TYR A 32 10.45 -7.73 -2.19
CA TYR A 32 10.20 -6.63 -3.11
C TYR A 32 8.97 -5.87 -2.65
N SER A 33 9.17 -4.62 -2.26
CA SER A 33 8.18 -3.76 -1.64
C SER A 33 7.64 -2.75 -2.66
N TYR A 34 6.32 -2.64 -2.75
CA TYR A 34 5.67 -1.61 -3.56
C TYR A 34 5.13 -0.48 -2.68
N SER A 35 5.70 0.72 -2.83
CA SER A 35 5.11 1.97 -2.34
C SER A 35 4.11 2.47 -3.39
N SER A 36 2.83 2.32 -3.08
CA SER A 36 1.73 2.38 -4.02
C SER A 36 1.00 3.73 -3.99
N TRP A 37 1.74 4.82 -4.07
CA TRP A 37 1.13 6.16 -4.15
C TRP A 37 0.69 6.55 -5.57
N ASP A 38 1.08 5.76 -6.57
CA ASP A 38 0.85 6.02 -8.00
C ASP A 38 -0.39 5.31 -8.58
N PHE A 39 -1.15 4.57 -7.77
CA PHE A 39 -2.36 3.89 -8.22
C PHE A 39 -3.63 4.54 -7.65
N SER A 40 -4.72 4.51 -8.42
CA SER A 40 -5.96 5.26 -8.15
C SER A 40 -6.86 4.64 -7.07
N ASN A 41 -6.31 4.00 -6.03
CA ASN A 41 -7.06 3.20 -5.04
C ASN A 41 -7.94 2.09 -5.67
N ASP A 42 -7.58 1.66 -6.88
CA ASP A 42 -8.30 0.68 -7.68
C ASP A 42 -7.70 -0.73 -7.42
N PRO A 43 -8.47 -1.66 -6.84
CA PRO A 43 -8.03 -3.02 -6.54
C PRO A 43 -7.44 -3.78 -7.72
N GLU A 44 -8.01 -3.64 -8.90
CA GLU A 44 -7.59 -4.43 -10.07
C GLU A 44 -6.29 -3.86 -10.65
N LYS A 45 -6.15 -2.53 -10.66
CA LYS A 45 -4.88 -1.90 -11.03
C LYS A 45 -3.76 -2.22 -10.06
N LEU A 46 -4.06 -2.29 -8.76
CA LEU A 46 -3.11 -2.72 -7.73
C LEU A 46 -2.63 -4.15 -8.01
N LYS A 47 -3.54 -5.11 -8.16
CA LYS A 47 -3.19 -6.51 -8.46
C LYS A 47 -2.30 -6.61 -9.71
N ALA A 48 -2.68 -5.91 -10.77
CA ALA A 48 -1.88 -5.89 -11.99
C ALA A 48 -0.50 -5.21 -11.80
N ASN A 49 -0.32 -4.29 -10.84
CA ASN A 49 1.00 -3.73 -10.51
C ASN A 49 1.83 -4.73 -9.70
N LEU A 50 1.19 -5.45 -8.76
CA LEU A 50 1.84 -6.50 -7.98
C LEU A 50 2.27 -7.68 -8.87
N ASP A 51 1.44 -8.08 -9.84
CA ASP A 51 1.81 -9.08 -10.86
C ASP A 51 3.01 -8.64 -11.68
N TYR A 52 3.02 -7.37 -12.11
CA TYR A 52 4.14 -6.81 -12.84
C TYR A 52 5.43 -6.84 -12.01
N LEU A 53 5.38 -6.41 -10.74
CA LEU A 53 6.53 -6.48 -9.83
C LEU A 53 7.01 -7.93 -9.65
N LYS A 54 6.09 -8.87 -9.41
CA LYS A 54 6.40 -10.30 -9.26
C LYS A 54 7.07 -10.88 -10.50
N ALA A 55 6.72 -10.39 -11.69
CA ALA A 55 7.32 -10.81 -12.95
C ALA A 55 8.74 -10.24 -13.18
N GLN A 56 9.03 -9.03 -12.67
CA GLN A 56 10.36 -8.43 -12.77
C GLN A 56 11.32 -8.94 -11.70
N ALA A 57 10.81 -9.29 -10.52
CA ALA A 57 11.60 -9.70 -9.37
C ALA A 57 12.16 -11.13 -9.50
N PRO A 58 13.48 -11.32 -9.34
CA PRO A 58 14.07 -12.66 -9.21
C PRO A 58 13.61 -13.35 -7.93
N ALA A 59 13.43 -14.68 -8.01
CA ALA A 59 13.01 -15.48 -6.88
C ALA A 59 13.93 -15.28 -5.66
N SER A 60 13.31 -15.16 -4.49
CA SER A 60 14.00 -15.05 -3.21
C SER A 60 14.53 -16.41 -2.75
N ALA A 61 15.73 -16.43 -2.17
CA ALA A 61 16.28 -17.65 -1.57
C ALA A 61 15.45 -18.16 -0.38
N ILE A 62 14.78 -17.26 0.34
CA ILE A 62 14.00 -17.58 1.55
C ILE A 62 12.52 -17.75 1.23
N PHE A 63 11.96 -16.91 0.35
CA PHE A 63 10.52 -16.87 0.08
C PHE A 63 10.13 -17.38 -1.31
N GLY A 64 11.09 -17.82 -2.13
CA GLY A 64 10.82 -18.23 -3.50
C GLY A 64 10.12 -17.13 -4.29
N LYS A 65 8.99 -17.46 -4.92
CA LYS A 65 8.16 -16.48 -5.66
C LYS A 65 7.20 -15.68 -4.76
N GLU A 66 7.04 -16.05 -3.49
CA GLU A 66 6.13 -15.38 -2.54
C GLU A 66 6.84 -14.27 -1.74
N HIS A 67 7.59 -13.46 -2.47
CA HIS A 67 8.50 -12.41 -1.97
C HIS A 67 8.00 -10.97 -2.19
N VAL A 68 6.81 -10.78 -2.75
CA VAL A 68 6.26 -9.43 -3.02
C VAL A 68 5.39 -8.96 -1.84
N MET A 69 5.53 -7.69 -1.46
CA MET A 69 4.73 -7.04 -0.44
C MET A 69 4.20 -5.68 -0.90
N LEU A 70 3.11 -5.24 -0.30
CA LEU A 70 2.62 -3.87 -0.40
C LEU A 70 3.21 -3.07 0.76
N GLY A 71 4.21 -2.24 0.48
CA GLY A 71 5.03 -1.57 1.49
C GLY A 71 4.50 -0.24 1.98
N GLU A 72 3.83 0.49 1.10
CA GLU A 72 3.10 1.69 1.47
C GLU A 72 1.81 1.78 0.69
N TYR A 73 0.73 2.06 1.39
CA TYR A 73 -0.55 2.45 0.83
C TYR A 73 -1.34 3.20 1.89
N GLY A 74 -2.34 3.97 1.46
CA GLY A 74 -3.23 4.65 2.37
C GLY A 74 -4.19 5.58 1.65
N ALA A 75 -5.00 6.28 2.44
CA ALA A 75 -5.87 7.32 1.96
C ALA A 75 -5.77 8.52 2.91
N PRO A 76 -5.53 9.74 2.41
CA PRO A 76 -5.46 10.93 3.26
C PRO A 76 -6.87 11.43 3.58
N GLN A 77 -7.30 11.30 4.84
CA GLN A 77 -8.66 11.65 5.29
C GLN A 77 -9.09 13.07 4.89
N LEU A 78 -8.16 14.03 4.93
CA LEU A 78 -8.46 15.45 4.71
C LEU A 78 -8.29 15.88 3.24
N ARG A 79 -7.98 14.95 2.33
CA ARG A 79 -7.95 15.22 0.89
C ARG A 79 -9.38 15.30 0.34
N GLU A 80 -9.57 16.13 -0.68
CA GLU A 80 -10.89 16.48 -1.19
C GLU A 80 -11.68 15.30 -1.78
N ASP A 81 -11.04 14.27 -2.30
CA ASP A 81 -11.68 13.05 -2.82
C ASP A 81 -12.00 12.01 -1.73
N VAL A 82 -11.47 12.19 -0.51
CA VAL A 82 -11.70 11.30 0.65
C VAL A 82 -12.67 11.94 1.64
N ARG A 83 -12.35 13.14 2.14
CA ARG A 83 -13.11 14.03 3.05
C ARG A 83 -13.49 13.48 4.42
N THR A 84 -13.76 12.18 4.57
CA THR A 84 -14.30 11.58 5.80
C THR A 84 -13.49 10.39 6.26
N ALA A 85 -13.51 10.16 7.58
CA ALA A 85 -12.82 9.03 8.20
C ALA A 85 -13.44 7.67 7.80
N ASP A 86 -14.75 7.63 7.54
CA ASP A 86 -15.42 6.42 7.03
C ASP A 86 -15.04 6.14 5.58
N ARG A 87 -14.90 7.18 4.74
CA ARG A 87 -14.42 7.00 3.37
C ARG A 87 -12.97 6.54 3.34
N GLN A 88 -12.13 7.10 4.20
CA GLN A 88 -10.76 6.63 4.41
C GLN A 88 -10.74 5.13 4.77
N ARG A 89 -11.57 4.69 5.73
CA ARG A 89 -11.73 3.28 6.11
C ARG A 89 -12.21 2.42 4.95
N GLU A 90 -13.17 2.87 4.16
CA GLU A 90 -13.70 2.11 3.02
C GLU A 90 -12.61 1.86 1.97
N ILE A 91 -11.88 2.91 1.59
CA ILE A 91 -10.75 2.83 0.63
C ILE A 91 -9.69 1.88 1.19
N THR A 92 -9.26 2.11 2.43
CA THR A 92 -8.25 1.29 3.11
C THR A 92 -8.66 -0.18 3.10
N ARG A 93 -9.90 -0.50 3.46
CA ARG A 93 -10.42 -1.87 3.46
C ARG A 93 -10.36 -2.52 2.08
N LYS A 94 -10.78 -1.80 1.03
CA LYS A 94 -10.78 -2.32 -0.35
C LYS A 94 -9.36 -2.66 -0.82
N VAL A 95 -8.42 -1.74 -0.61
CA VAL A 95 -7.01 -1.91 -0.98
C VAL A 95 -6.36 -3.03 -0.17
N THR A 96 -6.56 -3.04 1.15
CA THR A 96 -6.04 -4.09 2.04
C THR A 96 -6.54 -5.47 1.61
N ARG A 97 -7.85 -5.59 1.35
CA ARG A 97 -8.47 -6.84 0.89
C ARG A 97 -7.85 -7.31 -0.42
N ALA A 98 -7.71 -6.41 -1.40
CA ALA A 98 -7.14 -6.75 -2.69
C ALA A 98 -5.70 -7.28 -2.57
N ALA A 99 -4.87 -6.65 -1.74
CA ALA A 99 -3.48 -7.07 -1.53
C ALA A 99 -3.39 -8.42 -0.80
N VAL A 100 -4.21 -8.62 0.23
CA VAL A 100 -4.25 -9.89 0.98
C VAL A 100 -4.78 -11.04 0.10
N GLU A 101 -5.87 -10.82 -0.63
CA GLU A 101 -6.45 -11.82 -1.55
C GLU A 101 -5.51 -12.14 -2.73
N TRP A 102 -4.70 -11.18 -3.18
CA TRP A 102 -3.64 -11.41 -4.17
C TRP A 102 -2.50 -12.30 -3.62
N GLY A 103 -2.33 -12.34 -2.29
CA GLY A 103 -1.27 -13.12 -1.64
C GLY A 103 -0.02 -12.31 -1.29
N ALA A 104 -0.15 -10.98 -1.12
CA ALA A 104 0.99 -10.15 -0.72
C ALA A 104 1.55 -10.63 0.63
N ARG A 105 2.87 -10.80 0.70
CA ARG A 105 3.54 -11.37 1.89
C ARG A 105 3.33 -10.51 3.13
N TYR A 106 3.40 -9.19 2.95
CA TYR A 106 3.10 -8.18 3.94
C TYR A 106 2.29 -7.05 3.28
N VAL A 107 1.46 -6.39 4.08
CA VAL A 107 0.61 -5.26 3.67
C VAL A 107 0.74 -4.17 4.73
N VAL A 108 1.46 -3.10 4.41
CA VAL A 108 1.90 -2.09 5.37
C VAL A 108 1.19 -0.76 5.08
N TYR A 109 0.35 -0.34 6.01
CA TYR A 109 -0.41 0.91 5.90
C TYR A 109 0.44 2.09 6.34
N TRP A 110 0.46 3.13 5.51
CA TRP A 110 1.00 4.43 5.87
C TRP A 110 -0.16 5.35 6.29
N GLN A 111 -0.27 5.77 7.54
CA GLN A 111 0.66 5.65 8.68
C GLN A 111 -0.08 5.79 10.03
N VAL A 112 0.57 5.47 11.15
CA VAL A 112 -0.10 5.53 12.47
C VAL A 112 -0.48 6.96 12.86
N PHE A 113 0.47 7.89 12.76
CA PHE A 113 0.29 9.32 12.99
C PHE A 113 0.67 10.05 11.71
N ASP A 114 -0.03 11.12 11.36
CA ASP A 114 0.31 11.87 10.15
C ASP A 114 1.52 12.77 10.40
N ASN A 115 2.50 12.67 9.50
CA ASN A 115 3.66 13.55 9.44
C ASN A 115 3.63 14.45 8.18
N GLU A 116 2.58 14.36 7.35
CA GLU A 116 2.44 15.14 6.13
C GLU A 116 1.79 16.50 6.40
N LEU A 117 2.58 17.42 6.94
CA LEU A 117 2.19 18.80 7.18
C LEU A 117 2.36 19.63 5.91
N LYS A 118 1.29 20.23 5.42
CA LYS A 118 1.34 21.19 4.30
C LYS A 118 1.90 22.54 4.75
N ASP A 119 2.31 23.35 3.79
CA ASP A 119 2.80 24.72 4.03
C ASP A 119 1.79 25.62 4.77
N ASP A 120 0.48 25.33 4.65
CA ASP A 120 -0.58 26.05 5.37
C ASP A 120 -0.78 25.56 6.82
N GLY A 121 0.11 24.69 7.31
CA GLY A 121 0.08 24.14 8.66
C GLY A 121 -1.00 23.07 8.86
N LYS A 122 -1.66 22.59 7.80
CA LYS A 122 -2.67 21.53 7.90
C LYS A 122 -2.10 20.19 7.49
N TYR A 123 -2.47 19.17 8.25
CA TYR A 123 -2.20 17.78 7.93
C TYR A 123 -3.02 17.30 6.72
N THR A 124 -2.54 16.25 6.05
CA THR A 124 -3.26 15.59 4.94
C THR A 124 -4.23 14.51 5.42
N GLY A 125 -3.99 13.97 6.61
CA GLY A 125 -4.80 12.97 7.29
C GLY A 125 -4.49 11.52 6.92
N PHE A 126 -3.24 11.14 6.66
CA PHE A 126 -2.86 9.72 6.45
C PHE A 126 -2.90 8.84 7.72
N TRP A 127 -3.36 9.40 8.83
CA TRP A 127 -3.31 8.77 10.13
C TRP A 127 -4.26 7.58 10.32
N ILE A 128 -3.89 6.71 11.28
CA ILE A 128 -4.79 5.80 11.98
C ILE A 128 -5.24 6.43 13.32
N ARG A 129 -4.42 7.30 13.89
CA ARG A 129 -4.74 8.16 15.03
C ARG A 129 -4.62 9.62 14.64
N ASP A 130 -5.70 10.36 14.74
CA ASP A 130 -5.74 11.76 14.31
C ASP A 130 -4.75 12.64 15.07
N ASN A 131 -4.65 13.91 14.68
CA ASN A 131 -3.76 14.89 15.30
C ASN A 131 -4.06 15.17 16.79
N ASN A 132 -5.15 14.65 17.34
CA ASN A 132 -5.47 14.68 18.78
C ASN A 132 -5.19 13.33 19.46
N GLY A 133 -4.61 12.36 18.76
CA GLY A 133 -4.32 11.02 19.24
C GLY A 133 -5.54 10.08 19.29
N LYS A 134 -6.70 10.51 18.78
CA LYS A 134 -7.95 9.74 18.78
C LYS A 134 -7.92 8.68 17.69
N ARG A 135 -8.37 7.47 18.03
CA ARG A 135 -8.52 6.34 17.10
C ARG A 135 -9.54 6.68 16.01
N THR A 136 -9.18 6.50 14.74
CA THR A 136 -10.09 6.65 13.61
C THR A 136 -10.81 5.34 13.28
N PRO A 137 -11.79 5.30 12.36
CA PRO A 137 -12.39 4.06 11.89
C PRO A 137 -11.38 3.08 11.25
N VAL A 138 -10.27 3.58 10.69
CA VAL A 138 -9.17 2.73 10.20
C VAL A 138 -8.51 1.94 11.35
N TRP A 139 -8.40 2.53 12.54
CA TRP A 139 -7.91 1.80 13.73
C TRP A 139 -8.77 0.57 14.00
N ASN A 140 -10.09 0.76 14.00
CA ASN A 140 -11.03 -0.32 14.28
C ASN A 140 -10.96 -1.39 13.19
N LEU A 141 -10.84 -1.01 11.91
CA LEU A 141 -10.64 -1.94 10.79
C LEU A 141 -9.44 -2.88 11.06
N PHE A 142 -8.26 -2.34 11.32
CA PHE A 142 -7.07 -3.17 11.53
C PHE A 142 -7.14 -3.97 12.82
N ARG A 143 -7.61 -3.36 13.92
CA ARG A 143 -7.83 -4.09 15.18
C ARG A 143 -8.71 -5.31 14.95
N ASP A 144 -9.86 -5.14 14.29
CA ASP A 144 -10.82 -6.20 14.08
C ASP A 144 -10.23 -7.30 13.19
N MET A 145 -9.47 -6.93 12.14
CA MET A 145 -8.74 -7.89 11.31
C MET A 145 -7.74 -8.72 12.12
N PHE A 146 -6.92 -8.09 12.97
CA PHE A 146 -5.94 -8.81 13.80
C PHE A 146 -6.59 -9.68 14.88
N THR A 147 -7.71 -9.25 15.47
CA THR A 147 -8.38 -10.00 16.54
C THR A 147 -9.27 -11.14 16.04
N THR A 148 -9.83 -11.01 14.83
CA THR A 148 -10.77 -12.01 14.29
C THR A 148 -10.17 -12.88 13.19
N ASN A 149 -9.00 -12.50 12.67
CA ASN A 149 -8.40 -13.08 11.46
C ASN A 149 -9.37 -13.09 10.25
N LYS A 150 -10.24 -12.07 10.17
CA LYS A 150 -11.25 -11.91 9.12
C LYS A 150 -11.33 -10.46 8.67
N PHE A 151 -11.71 -10.24 7.42
CA PHE A 151 -12.11 -8.90 6.98
C PHE A 151 -13.48 -8.53 7.56
N PRO A 152 -13.60 -7.43 8.31
CA PRO A 152 -14.89 -7.01 8.85
C PRO A 152 -15.87 -6.62 7.73
N ALA A 153 -17.17 -6.83 8.00
CA ALA A 153 -18.25 -6.37 7.14
C ALA A 153 -18.23 -4.83 6.98
N SER A 154 -18.96 -4.32 5.97
CA SER A 154 -19.05 -2.87 5.67
C SER A 154 -19.40 -2.06 6.90
#